data_AF-F6HL23-F1
#
_entry.id   AF-F6HL23-F1
#
_cell.length_a   1.000
_cell.length_b   1.000
_cell.length_c   1.000
_cell.angle_alpha   90.00
_cell.angle_beta   90.00
_cell.angle_gamma   90.00
#
_symmetry.space_group_name_H-M   'P 1'
#
loop_
_entity.id
_entity.type
_entity.pdbx_description
1 polymer ?
#
loop_
_entity_poly.entity_id
_entity_poly.type
_entity_poly.pdbx_seq_one_letter_code
_entity_poly.pdbx_strand_id
1 'polypeptide(L)'
;MNRKIDNDFLIPAASIYSLAAIGMIASVTIYEKILVPVLRQATGTERGIKILQRIGIGMVFSMIGMIVAALVEKKRLGVVEKNPQTGSLSMSVFWLAPQFVILGIGDGFSLVGLQEYFYDQVPDSMRSLGIAFYLSVIGAANFLSSLLITIVDHVTEKHGKSWFGVDLNTSRLDKFYWLLAIMNMLNLWVYVIVARRYSYKNVQRSAAVAVADCYNGDGVGSMA
;
A
#
# COMPACT_ATOMS: atom_id res chain seq x y z
N MET A 1 -24.03 -0.09 9.46
CA MET A 1 -23.41 -1.13 10.31
C MET A 1 -23.61 -0.77 11.77
N ASN A 2 -23.78 -1.77 12.65
CA ASN A 2 -23.86 -1.58 14.09
C ASN A 2 -22.50 -1.18 14.65
N ARG A 3 -22.48 -0.05 15.37
CA ARG A 3 -21.29 0.51 16.02
C ARG A 3 -21.31 0.35 17.54
N LYS A 4 -22.36 -0.27 18.10
CA LYS A 4 -22.46 -0.53 19.54
C LYS A 4 -21.70 -1.82 19.89
N ILE A 5 -20.72 -1.72 20.80
CA ILE A 5 -20.05 -2.89 21.40
C ILE A 5 -20.83 -3.35 22.64
N ASP A 6 -21.34 -2.39 23.42
CA ASP A 6 -22.13 -2.58 24.64
C ASP A 6 -23.29 -1.57 24.67
N ASN A 7 -24.20 -1.66 25.64
CA ASN A 7 -25.43 -0.85 25.70
C ASN A 7 -25.18 0.68 25.62
N ASP A 8 -24.02 1.16 26.08
CA ASP A 8 -23.64 2.59 26.05
C ASP A 8 -22.39 2.95 25.21
N PHE A 9 -21.63 1.98 24.69
CA PHE A 9 -20.39 2.29 23.96
C PHE A 9 -20.56 2.25 22.44
N LEU A 10 -20.65 3.44 21.82
CA LEU A 10 -20.75 3.62 20.39
C LEU A 10 -19.38 4.01 19.80
N ILE A 11 -18.80 3.13 19.00
CA ILE A 11 -17.52 3.39 18.35
C ILE A 11 -17.70 4.46 17.25
N PRO A 12 -16.90 5.54 17.25
CA PRO A 12 -16.86 6.45 16.11
C PRO A 12 -16.46 5.70 14.84
N ALA A 13 -17.10 6.01 13.71
CA ALA A 13 -16.80 5.35 12.43
C ALA A 13 -15.32 5.54 12.02
N ALA A 14 -14.72 6.69 12.36
CA ALA A 14 -13.32 6.98 12.09
C ALA A 14 -12.35 6.06 12.86
N SER A 15 -12.73 5.58 14.05
CA SER A 15 -11.84 4.76 14.89
C SER A 15 -11.50 3.41 14.26
N ILE A 16 -12.29 2.91 13.32
CA ILE A 16 -12.02 1.65 12.58
C ILE A 16 -10.72 1.77 11.79
N TYR A 17 -10.39 2.97 11.31
CA TYR A 17 -9.17 3.22 10.55
C TYR A 17 -7.90 2.94 11.38
N SER A 18 -7.99 2.99 12.72
CA SER A 18 -6.88 2.62 13.60
C SER A 18 -6.41 1.16 13.40
N LEU A 19 -7.29 0.26 12.92
CA LEU A 19 -6.91 -1.12 12.60
C LEU A 19 -5.90 -1.20 11.47
N ALA A 20 -5.97 -0.29 10.49
CA ALA A 20 -4.97 -0.20 9.43
C ALA A 20 -3.62 0.27 10.00
N ALA A 21 -3.62 1.25 10.90
CA ALA A 21 -2.40 1.71 11.57
C ALA A 21 -1.76 0.59 12.42
N ILE A 22 -2.56 -0.18 13.17
CA ILE A 22 -2.09 -1.34 13.92
C ILE A 22 -1.49 -2.40 12.99
N GLY A 23 -2.18 -2.71 11.88
CA GLY A 23 -1.69 -3.64 10.86
C GLY A 23 -0.36 -3.20 10.26
N MET A 24 -0.20 -1.90 9.97
CA MET A 24 1.05 -1.32 9.48
C MET A 24 2.18 -1.44 10.50
N ILE A 25 1.95 -1.04 11.76
CA ILE A 25 2.95 -1.13 12.83
C ILE A 25 3.38 -2.59 13.04
N ALA A 26 2.42 -3.51 13.09
CA ALA A 26 2.70 -4.94 13.23
C ALA A 26 3.52 -5.46 12.04
N SER A 27 3.14 -5.10 10.81
CA SER A 27 3.86 -5.48 9.59
C SER A 27 5.29 -4.98 9.58
N VAL A 28 5.52 -3.71 9.90
CA VAL A 28 6.88 -3.12 9.99
C VAL A 28 7.70 -3.81 11.07
N THR A 29 7.12 -4.03 12.25
CA THR A 29 7.81 -4.70 13.36
C THR A 29 8.21 -6.13 13.00
N ILE A 30 7.30 -6.89 12.37
CA ILE A 30 7.58 -8.25 11.89
C ILE A 30 8.65 -8.23 10.80
N TYR A 31 8.58 -7.26 9.88
CA TYR A 31 9.57 -7.11 8.83
C TYR A 31 10.98 -6.92 9.40
N GLU A 32 11.15 -5.95 10.29
CA GLU A 32 12.46 -5.59 10.84
C GLU A 32 13.00 -6.62 11.84
N LYS A 33 12.15 -7.15 12.73
CA LYS A 33 12.61 -8.03 13.82
C LYS A 33 12.66 -9.51 13.46
N ILE A 34 11.88 -9.95 12.48
CA ILE A 34 11.78 -11.37 12.14
C ILE A 34 12.28 -11.60 10.71
N LEU A 35 11.69 -10.91 9.73
CA LEU A 35 12.00 -11.17 8.33
C LEU A 35 13.46 -10.81 7.98
N VAL A 36 13.91 -9.61 8.31
CA VAL A 36 15.28 -9.15 8.02
C VAL A 36 16.36 -10.08 8.58
N PRO A 37 16.36 -10.47 9.88
CA PRO A 37 17.40 -11.37 10.39
C PRO A 37 17.33 -12.78 9.78
N VAL A 38 16.13 -13.34 9.59
CA VAL A 38 15.96 -14.67 8.98
C VAL A 38 16.44 -14.66 7.52
N LEU A 39 16.06 -13.63 6.77
CA LEU A 39 16.46 -13.50 5.38
C LEU A 39 17.96 -13.22 5.26
N ARG A 40 18.55 -12.39 6.12
CA ARG A 40 19.99 -12.17 6.15
C ARG A 40 20.76 -13.47 6.38
N GLN A 41 20.23 -14.36 7.23
CA GLN A 41 20.81 -15.68 7.47
C GLN A 41 20.66 -16.63 6.27
N ALA A 42 19.56 -16.53 5.51
CA ALA A 42 19.27 -17.41 4.37
C ALA A 42 19.86 -16.94 3.03
N THR A 43 19.83 -15.65 2.72
CA THR A 43 20.28 -15.09 1.43
C THR A 43 21.66 -14.43 1.49
N GLY A 44 22.26 -14.28 2.68
CA GLY A 44 23.59 -13.69 2.85
C GLY A 44 23.70 -12.23 2.41
N THR A 45 22.58 -11.57 2.09
CA THR A 45 22.51 -10.17 1.64
C THR A 45 22.09 -9.29 2.82
N GLU A 46 22.70 -8.10 3.01
CA GLU A 46 22.48 -7.25 4.20
C GLU A 46 21.01 -6.90 4.49
N ARG A 47 20.14 -6.87 3.46
CA ARG A 47 18.72 -6.49 3.57
C ARG A 47 17.72 -7.64 3.39
N GLY A 48 18.15 -8.85 3.06
CA GLY A 48 17.29 -10.03 2.95
C GLY A 48 16.38 -10.12 1.69
N ILE A 49 15.61 -9.06 1.37
CA ILE A 49 14.73 -8.96 0.18
C ILE A 49 15.05 -7.69 -0.62
N LYS A 50 14.91 -7.74 -1.96
CA LYS A 50 15.06 -6.57 -2.83
C LYS A 50 13.91 -5.57 -2.60
N ILE A 51 14.19 -4.27 -2.53
CA ILE A 51 13.19 -3.22 -2.27
C ILE A 51 11.98 -3.29 -3.21
N LEU A 52 12.18 -3.63 -4.50
CA LEU A 52 11.09 -3.76 -5.48
C LEU A 52 10.22 -5.00 -5.21
N GLN A 53 10.82 -6.10 -4.73
CA GLN A 53 10.03 -7.26 -4.31
C GLN A 53 9.18 -6.95 -3.09
N ARG A 54 9.74 -6.21 -2.11
CA ARG A 54 9.01 -5.72 -0.94
C ARG A 54 7.78 -4.89 -1.35
N ILE A 55 7.97 -3.93 -2.26
CA ILE A 55 6.87 -3.10 -2.78
C ILE A 55 5.82 -3.96 -3.49
N GLY A 56 6.24 -4.93 -4.32
CA GLY A 56 5.34 -5.85 -5.01
C GLY A 56 4.48 -6.70 -4.07
N ILE A 57 5.06 -7.19 -2.96
CA ILE A 57 4.30 -7.90 -1.91
C ILE A 57 3.20 -7.00 -1.34
N GLY A 58 3.52 -5.73 -1.05
CA GLY A 58 2.53 -4.76 -0.58
C GLY A 58 1.38 -4.55 -1.58
N MET A 59 1.69 -4.44 -2.88
CA MET A 59 0.68 -4.33 -3.94
C MET A 59 -0.25 -5.56 -4.02
N VAL A 60 0.26 -6.76 -3.76
CA VAL A 60 -0.57 -7.98 -3.68
C VAL A 60 -1.55 -7.88 -2.51
N PHE A 61 -1.10 -7.44 -1.34
CA PHE A 61 -1.98 -7.22 -0.19
C PHE A 61 -3.02 -6.13 -0.48
N SER A 62 -2.66 -5.04 -1.16
CA SER A 62 -3.63 -4.01 -1.58
C SER A 62 -4.72 -4.58 -2.49
N MET A 63 -4.35 -5.44 -3.46
CA MET A 63 -5.31 -6.14 -4.31
C MET A 63 -6.25 -7.04 -3.50
N ILE A 64 -5.70 -7.87 -2.60
CA ILE A 64 -6.51 -8.75 -1.73
C ILE A 64 -7.44 -7.92 -0.84
N GLY A 65 -6.95 -6.80 -0.30
CA GLY A 65 -7.74 -5.88 0.51
C GLY A 65 -8.96 -5.33 -0.23
N MET A 66 -8.80 -4.95 -1.50
CA MET A 66 -9.93 -4.50 -2.33
C MET A 66 -10.93 -5.62 -2.64
N ILE A 67 -10.45 -6.85 -2.87
CA ILE A 67 -11.32 -8.02 -3.05
C ILE A 67 -12.15 -8.28 -1.79
N VAL A 68 -11.51 -8.29 -0.62
CA VAL A 68 -12.19 -8.47 0.67
C VAL A 68 -13.21 -7.36 0.90
N ALA A 69 -12.87 -6.10 0.63
CA ALA A 69 -13.79 -4.98 0.73
C ALA A 69 -15.02 -5.15 -0.18
N ALA A 70 -14.82 -5.59 -1.42
CA ALA A 70 -15.91 -5.86 -2.36
C ALA A 70 -16.83 -6.99 -1.88
N LEU A 71 -16.28 -8.04 -1.27
CA LEU A 71 -17.05 -9.16 -0.72
C LEU A 71 -17.85 -8.75 0.53
N VAL A 72 -17.21 -8.01 1.44
CA VAL A 72 -17.87 -7.47 2.64
C VAL A 72 -19.02 -6.55 2.25
N GLU A 73 -18.81 -5.69 1.26
CA GLU A 73 -19.83 -4.76 0.79
C GLU A 73 -20.97 -5.47 0.07
N LYS A 74 -20.67 -6.47 -0.76
CA LYS A 74 -21.70 -7.33 -1.38
C LYS A 74 -22.55 -8.02 -0.32
N LYS A 75 -21.94 -8.51 0.76
CA LYS A 75 -22.66 -9.10 1.90
C LYS A 75 -23.53 -8.07 2.61
N ARG A 76 -23.01 -6.86 2.84
CA ARG A 76 -23.76 -5.75 3.47
C ARG A 76 -24.99 -5.37 2.66
N LEU A 77 -24.83 -5.18 1.35
CA LEU A 77 -25.93 -4.84 0.44
C LEU A 77 -27.00 -5.94 0.42
N GLY A 78 -26.62 -7.22 0.41
CA GLY A 78 -27.58 -8.33 0.45
C GLY A 78 -28.40 -8.40 1.75
N VAL A 79 -27.86 -7.91 2.88
CA VAL A 79 -28.61 -7.82 4.15
C VAL A 79 -29.57 -6.61 4.14
N VAL A 80 -29.14 -5.49 3.56
CA VAL A 80 -29.97 -4.29 3.41
C VAL A 80 -31.13 -4.52 2.45
N GLU A 81 -30.91 -5.24 1.36
CA GLU A 81 -31.95 -5.58 0.37
C GLU A 81 -33.06 -6.45 0.98
N LYS A 82 -32.70 -7.37 1.88
CA LYS A 82 -33.66 -8.24 2.58
C LYS A 82 -34.43 -7.51 3.68
N ASN A 83 -33.83 -6.52 4.34
CA ASN A 83 -34.45 -5.76 5.43
C ASN A 83 -34.06 -4.28 5.32
N PRO A 84 -34.82 -3.46 4.56
CA PRO A 84 -34.44 -2.07 4.27
C PRO A 84 -34.34 -1.17 5.51
N GLN A 85 -35.15 -1.43 6.55
CA GLN A 85 -35.22 -0.57 7.75
C GLN A 85 -34.21 -0.93 8.85
N THR A 86 -33.87 -2.22 9.02
CA THR A 86 -32.99 -2.70 10.11
C THR A 86 -31.72 -3.41 9.62
N GLY A 87 -31.64 -3.77 8.33
CA GLY A 87 -30.55 -4.58 7.77
C GLY A 87 -29.18 -3.90 7.85
N SER A 88 -29.12 -2.57 7.70
CA SER A 88 -27.85 -1.84 7.84
C SER A 88 -27.32 -1.86 9.29
N LEU A 89 -28.19 -1.96 10.29
CA LEU A 89 -27.83 -2.07 11.71
C LEU A 89 -27.64 -3.52 12.18
N SER A 90 -27.96 -4.52 11.36
CA SER A 90 -27.77 -5.93 11.71
C SER A 90 -26.30 -6.35 11.58
N MET A 91 -25.54 -5.73 10.67
CA MET A 91 -24.15 -6.08 10.42
C MET A 91 -23.19 -5.30 11.33
N SER A 92 -22.39 -6.01 12.11
CA SER A 92 -21.37 -5.41 12.97
C SER A 92 -20.30 -4.65 12.16
N VAL A 93 -19.82 -3.54 12.70
CA VAL A 93 -18.75 -2.73 12.11
C VAL A 93 -17.42 -3.48 11.99
N PHE A 94 -17.19 -4.50 12.81
CA PHE A 94 -15.99 -5.34 12.77
C PHE A 94 -15.83 -6.12 11.46
N TRP A 95 -16.88 -6.23 10.63
CA TRP A 95 -16.74 -6.80 9.28
C TRP A 95 -15.84 -5.98 8.35
N LEU A 96 -15.57 -4.71 8.68
CA LEU A 96 -14.58 -3.90 7.98
C LEU A 96 -13.14 -4.19 8.44
N ALA A 97 -12.96 -4.83 9.60
CA ALA A 97 -11.63 -5.10 10.16
C ALA A 97 -10.71 -5.89 9.21
N PRO A 98 -11.15 -6.98 8.54
CA PRO A 98 -10.29 -7.76 7.67
C PRO A 98 -9.65 -6.93 6.56
N GLN A 99 -10.43 -6.07 5.89
CA GLN A 99 -9.90 -5.27 4.79
C GLN A 99 -8.91 -4.20 5.29
N PHE A 100 -9.15 -3.58 6.45
CA PHE A 100 -8.25 -2.57 7.00
C PHE A 100 -6.95 -3.17 7.51
N VAL A 101 -6.99 -4.34 8.16
CA VAL A 101 -5.77 -5.04 8.60
C VAL A 101 -4.93 -5.47 7.40
N ILE A 102 -5.55 -6.03 6.36
CA ILE A 102 -4.86 -6.43 5.13
C ILE A 102 -4.21 -5.23 4.44
N LEU A 103 -4.95 -4.12 4.31
CA LEU A 103 -4.42 -2.89 3.72
C LEU A 103 -3.28 -2.31 4.55
N GLY A 104 -3.43 -2.26 5.88
CA GLY A 104 -2.36 -1.79 6.78
C GLY A 104 -1.09 -2.63 6.66
N ILE A 105 -1.22 -3.95 6.58
CA ILE A 105 -0.08 -4.84 6.32
C ILE A 105 0.56 -4.50 4.98
N GLY A 106 -0.26 -4.38 3.93
CA GLY A 106 0.17 -4.02 2.58
C GLY A 106 0.95 -2.71 2.54
N ASP A 107 0.45 -1.67 3.20
CA ASP A 107 1.08 -0.35 3.29
C ASP A 107 2.43 -0.41 4.03
N GLY A 108 2.56 -1.26 5.06
CA GLY A 108 3.84 -1.53 5.74
C GLY A 108 4.91 -2.12 4.81
N PHE A 109 4.50 -2.80 3.73
CA PHE A 109 5.41 -3.30 2.70
C PHE A 109 5.61 -2.30 1.55
N SER A 110 4.53 -1.74 1.01
CA SER A 110 4.55 -0.88 -0.18
C SER A 110 4.99 0.55 0.13
N LEU A 111 4.37 1.25 1.09
CA LEU A 111 4.70 2.66 1.38
C LEU A 111 6.09 2.78 1.99
N VAL A 112 6.42 1.91 2.95
CA VAL A 112 7.76 1.90 3.55
C VAL A 112 8.82 1.53 2.52
N GLY A 113 8.54 0.54 1.66
CA GLY A 113 9.44 0.17 0.56
C GLY A 113 9.60 1.29 -0.47
N LEU A 114 8.52 2.04 -0.78
CA LEU A 114 8.54 3.16 -1.72
C LEU A 114 9.36 4.33 -1.15
N GLN A 115 9.17 4.65 0.14
CA GLN A 115 9.96 5.65 0.84
C GLN A 115 11.45 5.28 0.85
N GLU A 116 11.77 4.02 1.16
CA GLU A 116 13.15 3.50 1.12
C GLU A 116 13.75 3.60 -0.29
N TYR A 117 12.97 3.25 -1.32
CA TYR A 117 13.40 3.36 -2.72
C TYR A 117 13.73 4.81 -3.11
N PHE A 118 12.84 5.76 -2.82
CA PHE A 118 13.05 7.17 -3.16
C PHE A 118 14.18 7.82 -2.36
N TYR A 119 14.45 7.32 -1.15
CA TYR A 119 15.56 7.79 -0.34
C TYR A 119 16.91 7.23 -0.81
N ASP A 120 16.98 5.94 -1.11
CA ASP A 120 18.25 5.25 -1.40
C ASP A 120 18.70 5.32 -2.86
N GLN A 121 17.77 5.47 -3.81
CA GLN A 121 18.14 5.49 -5.24
C GLN A 121 18.59 6.87 -5.75
N VAL A 122 18.29 7.94 -5.01
CA VAL A 122 18.75 9.28 -5.35
C VAL A 122 20.18 9.53 -4.83
N PRO A 123 20.98 10.39 -5.48
CA PRO A 123 22.29 10.80 -4.96
C PRO A 123 22.17 11.43 -3.56
N ASP A 124 23.21 11.30 -2.74
CA ASP A 124 23.21 11.80 -1.36
C ASP A 124 22.90 13.31 -1.24
N SER A 125 23.42 14.10 -2.19
CA SER A 125 23.15 15.54 -2.29
C SER A 125 21.68 15.89 -2.63
N MET A 126 20.87 14.91 -3.03
CA MET A 126 19.49 15.06 -3.48
C MET A 126 18.48 14.26 -2.65
N ARG A 127 18.85 13.71 -1.49
CA ARG A 127 17.93 12.93 -0.63
C ARG A 127 16.64 13.67 -0.27
N SER A 128 16.72 14.98 -0.03
CA SER A 128 15.54 15.82 0.21
C SER A 128 14.56 15.82 -0.98
N LEU A 129 15.09 15.86 -2.21
CA LEU A 129 14.28 15.76 -3.42
C LEU A 129 13.62 14.39 -3.55
N GLY A 130 14.29 13.31 -3.15
CA GLY A 130 13.71 11.96 -3.08
C GLY A 130 12.45 11.91 -2.22
N ILE A 131 12.51 12.48 -1.01
CA ILE A 131 11.35 12.57 -0.11
C ILE A 131 10.27 13.50 -0.68
N ALA A 132 10.65 14.62 -1.30
CA ALA A 132 9.70 15.52 -1.95
C ALA A 132 8.96 14.81 -3.11
N PHE A 133 9.64 14.00 -3.92
CA PHE A 133 9.01 13.18 -4.95
C PHE A 133 8.07 12.13 -4.37
N TYR A 134 8.48 11.45 -3.29
CA TYR A 134 7.62 10.50 -2.58
C TYR A 134 6.30 11.15 -2.10
N LEU A 135 6.37 12.29 -1.43
CA LEU A 135 5.18 13.06 -1.03
C LEU A 135 4.37 13.52 -2.24
N SER A 136 5.04 13.94 -3.31
CA SER A 136 4.36 14.37 -4.54
C SER A 136 3.57 13.23 -5.19
N VAL A 137 4.10 12.00 -5.16
CA VAL A 137 3.40 10.80 -5.65
C VAL A 137 2.14 10.54 -4.82
N ILE A 138 2.21 10.67 -3.50
CA ILE A 138 1.03 10.54 -2.62
C ILE A 138 -0.01 11.61 -2.94
N GLY A 139 0.42 12.86 -3.11
CA GLY A 139 -0.45 13.96 -3.52
C GLY A 139 -1.14 13.70 -4.86
N ALA A 140 -0.37 13.29 -5.87
CA ALA A 140 -0.90 12.92 -7.18
C ALA A 140 -1.89 11.75 -7.11
N ALA A 141 -1.64 10.76 -6.25
CA ALA A 141 -2.56 9.64 -6.02
C ALA A 141 -3.90 10.10 -5.42
N ASN A 142 -3.92 11.11 -4.55
CA ASN A 142 -5.16 11.69 -4.04
C ASN A 142 -5.97 12.39 -5.14
N PHE A 143 -5.31 13.16 -6.01
CA PHE A 143 -5.99 13.76 -7.17
C PHE A 143 -6.52 12.70 -8.13
N LEU A 144 -5.72 11.65 -8.40
CA LEU A 144 -6.14 10.54 -9.25
C LEU A 144 -7.35 9.80 -8.65
N SER A 145 -7.38 9.63 -7.32
CA SER A 145 -8.50 9.00 -6.62
C SER A 145 -9.78 9.83 -6.78
N SER A 146 -9.70 11.15 -6.61
CA SER A 146 -10.84 12.05 -6.84
C SER A 146 -11.31 12.02 -8.28
N LEU A 147 -10.39 12.10 -9.25
CA LEU A 147 -10.71 12.01 -10.68
C LEU A 147 -11.37 10.69 -11.04
N LEU A 148 -10.88 9.57 -10.50
CA LEU A 148 -11.45 8.25 -10.74
C LEU A 148 -12.90 8.19 -10.24
N ILE A 149 -13.17 8.73 -9.04
CA ILE A 149 -14.54 8.80 -8.50
C ILE A 149 -15.42 9.64 -9.44
N THR A 150 -14.99 10.83 -9.85
CA THR A 150 -15.75 11.69 -10.77
C THR A 150 -16.04 11.01 -12.12
N ILE A 151 -15.05 10.34 -12.70
CA ILE A 151 -15.21 9.62 -13.97
C ILE A 151 -16.21 8.47 -13.82
N VAL A 152 -16.07 7.67 -12.77
CA VAL A 152 -16.97 6.54 -12.52
C VAL A 152 -18.39 7.04 -12.27
N ASP A 153 -18.55 8.09 -11.47
CA ASP A 153 -19.85 8.72 -11.19
C ASP A 153 -20.52 9.16 -12.51
N HIS A 154 -19.82 9.95 -13.32
CA HIS A 154 -20.34 10.45 -14.60
C HIS A 154 -20.65 9.34 -15.62
N VAL A 155 -19.79 8.33 -15.72
CA VAL A 155 -20.00 7.20 -16.64
C VAL A 155 -21.19 6.35 -16.18
N THR A 156 -21.34 6.13 -14.88
CA THR A 156 -22.40 5.27 -14.34
C THR A 156 -23.77 5.94 -14.32
N GLU A 157 -23.81 7.26 -14.11
CA GLU A 157 -25.01 8.08 -14.29
C GLU A 157 -25.52 8.04 -15.73
N LYS A 158 -24.64 8.16 -16.73
CA LYS A 158 -25.03 8.09 -18.15
C LYS A 158 -25.64 6.75 -18.56
N HIS A 159 -25.26 5.67 -17.88
CA HIS A 159 -25.74 4.32 -18.18
C HIS A 159 -26.84 3.87 -17.21
N GLY A 160 -27.41 4.79 -16.42
CA GLY A 160 -28.52 4.51 -15.50
C GLY A 160 -28.29 5.11 -14.11
N LYS A 161 -28.26 4.27 -13.08
CA LYS A 161 -28.03 4.72 -11.70
C LYS A 161 -26.53 4.80 -11.41
N SER A 162 -26.08 5.96 -10.92
CA SER A 162 -24.71 6.13 -10.42
C SER A 162 -24.39 5.09 -9.34
N TRP A 163 -23.13 4.67 -9.28
CA TRP A 163 -22.62 3.84 -8.18
C TRP A 163 -22.56 4.59 -6.85
N PHE A 164 -22.55 5.92 -6.87
CA PHE A 164 -22.56 6.79 -5.70
C PHE A 164 -23.96 7.39 -5.53
N GLY A 165 -24.77 6.77 -4.69
CA GLY A 165 -26.10 7.27 -4.32
C GLY A 165 -26.03 8.30 -3.19
N VAL A 166 -27.15 8.98 -2.96
CA VAL A 166 -27.34 9.96 -1.85
C VAL A 166 -27.10 9.30 -0.48
N ASP A 167 -27.45 8.01 -0.36
CA ASP A 167 -27.24 7.20 0.83
C ASP A 167 -26.29 6.02 0.54
N LEU A 168 -25.47 5.65 1.52
CA LEU A 168 -24.62 4.45 1.44
C LEU A 168 -25.40 3.16 1.12
N ASN A 169 -26.68 3.09 1.51
CA ASN A 169 -27.53 1.93 1.24
C ASN A 169 -28.00 1.86 -0.22
N THR A 170 -28.04 2.99 -0.94
CA THR A 170 -28.41 3.05 -2.35
C THR A 170 -27.18 3.01 -3.27
N SER A 171 -26.00 3.30 -2.73
CA SER A 171 -24.71 3.19 -3.42
C SER A 171 -24.30 1.74 -3.73
N ARG A 172 -23.67 1.55 -4.88
CA ARG A 172 -23.09 0.28 -5.35
C ARG A 172 -21.57 0.27 -5.19
N LEU A 173 -21.14 0.46 -3.94
CA LEU A 173 -19.72 0.45 -3.57
C LEU A 173 -19.05 -0.91 -3.84
N ASP A 174 -19.84 -1.99 -3.86
CA ASP A 174 -19.39 -3.33 -4.27
C ASP A 174 -18.75 -3.30 -5.66
N LYS A 175 -19.38 -2.62 -6.63
CA LYS A 175 -18.87 -2.50 -7.99
C LYS A 175 -17.62 -1.63 -8.06
N PHE A 176 -17.59 -0.54 -7.30
CA PHE A 176 -16.43 0.34 -7.24
C PHE A 176 -15.21 -0.38 -6.66
N TYR A 177 -15.36 -1.17 -5.59
CA TYR A 177 -14.27 -1.96 -5.03
C TYR A 177 -13.79 -3.07 -5.97
N TRP A 178 -14.68 -3.70 -6.74
CA TRP A 178 -14.28 -4.62 -7.82
C TRP A 178 -13.48 -3.92 -8.92
N LEU A 179 -13.88 -2.72 -9.33
CA LEU A 179 -13.11 -1.91 -10.28
C LEU A 179 -11.71 -1.63 -9.75
N LEU A 180 -11.60 -1.20 -8.49
CA LEU A 180 -10.31 -0.97 -7.83
C LEU A 180 -9.46 -2.25 -7.75
N ALA A 181 -10.07 -3.41 -7.50
CA ALA A 181 -9.35 -4.69 -7.48
C ALA A 181 -8.75 -5.01 -8.86
N ILE A 182 -9.51 -4.81 -9.95
CA ILE A 182 -9.04 -5.03 -11.32
C ILE A 182 -7.93 -4.02 -11.67
N MET A 183 -8.09 -2.74 -11.30
CA MET A 183 -7.05 -1.72 -11.51
C MET A 183 -5.76 -2.06 -10.74
N ASN A 184 -5.88 -2.52 -9.50
CA ASN A 184 -4.72 -2.97 -8.71
C ASN A 184 -4.02 -4.19 -9.36
N MET A 185 -4.80 -5.13 -9.91
CA MET A 185 -4.25 -6.29 -10.63
C MET A 185 -3.49 -5.85 -11.88
N LEU A 186 -4.04 -4.95 -12.70
CA LEU A 186 -3.37 -4.40 -13.88
C LEU A 186 -2.12 -3.62 -13.49
N ASN A 187 -2.19 -2.81 -12.44
CA ASN A 187 -1.04 -2.07 -11.90
C ASN A 187 0.06 -3.02 -11.43
N LEU A 188 -0.28 -4.08 -10.69
CA LEU A 188 0.67 -5.10 -10.26
C LEU A 188 1.32 -5.80 -11.46
N TRP A 189 0.56 -6.09 -12.51
CA TRP A 189 1.09 -6.72 -13.71
C TRP A 189 2.11 -5.84 -14.45
N VAL A 190 1.76 -4.56 -14.66
CA VAL A 190 2.68 -3.56 -15.24
C VAL A 190 3.91 -3.39 -14.34
N TYR A 191 3.72 -3.29 -13.04
CA TYR A 191 4.79 -3.18 -12.06
C TYR A 191 5.79 -4.35 -12.17
N VAL A 192 5.30 -5.59 -12.25
CA VAL A 192 6.16 -6.78 -12.39
C VAL A 192 6.97 -6.74 -13.69
N ILE A 193 6.38 -6.29 -14.80
CA ILE A 193 7.10 -6.15 -16.07
C ILE A 193 8.23 -5.13 -15.94
N VAL A 194 7.96 -3.96 -15.36
CA VAL A 194 8.95 -2.91 -15.15
C VAL A 194 10.04 -3.35 -14.17
N ALA A 195 9.64 -3.93 -13.03
CA ALA A 195 10.56 -4.39 -11.99
C ALA A 195 11.51 -5.50 -12.48
N ARG A 196 11.07 -6.35 -13.41
CA ARG A 196 11.94 -7.36 -14.05
C ARG A 196 12.98 -6.75 -14.99
N ARG A 197 12.67 -5.61 -15.61
CA ARG A 197 13.57 -4.88 -16.51
C ARG A 197 14.47 -3.89 -15.77
N TYR A 198 14.16 -3.58 -14.52
CA TYR A 198 14.89 -2.61 -13.72
C TYR A 198 16.21 -3.17 -13.18
N SER A 199 17.30 -2.45 -13.39
CA SER A 199 18.62 -2.77 -12.83
C SER A 199 18.93 -1.82 -11.67
N TYR A 200 19.33 -2.40 -10.54
CA TYR A 200 19.65 -1.62 -9.34
C TYR A 200 20.94 -0.83 -9.51
N LYS A 201 20.99 0.39 -8.97
CA LYS A 201 22.22 1.16 -8.87
C LYS A 201 23.16 0.46 -7.88
N ASN A 202 24.28 -0.07 -8.38
CA ASN A 202 25.32 -0.71 -7.55
C ASN A 202 26.19 0.36 -6.85
N VAL A 203 25.67 0.99 -5.79
CA VAL A 203 26.43 2.02 -5.03
C VAL A 203 27.62 1.40 -4.26
N GLN A 204 27.54 0.12 -3.90
CA GLN A 204 28.58 -0.55 -3.11
C GLN A 204 29.91 -0.77 -3.86
N ARG A 205 29.89 -0.86 -5.19
CA ARG A 205 31.12 -1.06 -5.97
C ARG A 205 31.93 0.23 -6.13
N SER A 206 31.27 1.38 -6.25
CA SER A 206 31.97 2.66 -6.45
C SER A 206 32.63 3.20 -5.18
N ALA A 207 32.05 2.97 -4.00
CA ALA A 207 32.70 3.40 -2.75
C ALA A 207 33.91 2.50 -2.39
N ALA A 208 33.80 1.18 -2.56
CA ALA A 208 34.92 0.27 -2.32
C ALA A 208 36.05 0.44 -3.36
N VAL A 209 35.71 0.71 -4.63
CA VAL A 209 36.70 1.00 -5.68
C VAL A 209 37.34 2.38 -5.48
N ALA A 210 36.57 3.42 -5.11
CA ALA A 210 37.13 4.74 -4.83
C ALA A 210 38.05 4.72 -3.59
N VAL A 211 37.70 3.97 -2.53
CA VAL A 211 38.57 3.81 -1.35
C VAL A 211 39.82 2.98 -1.68
N ALA A 212 39.71 1.98 -2.56
CA ALA A 212 40.87 1.22 -3.03
C ALA A 212 41.81 2.05 -3.92
N ASP A 213 41.26 2.92 -4.78
CA ASP A 213 42.05 3.83 -5.62
C ASP A 213 42.75 4.91 -4.78
N CYS A 214 42.11 5.44 -3.73
CA CYS A 214 42.76 6.38 -2.81
C CYS A 214 43.92 5.74 -2.03
N TYR A 215 43.88 4.43 -1.76
CA TYR A 215 44.98 3.74 -1.07
C TYR A 215 46.17 3.40 -1.97
N ASN A 216 45.96 3.23 -3.27
CA ASN A 216 47.02 2.91 -4.22
C ASN A 216 47.74 4.15 -4.81
N GLY A 217 47.21 5.36 -4.59
CA GLY A 217 47.77 6.61 -5.13
C GLY A 217 48.96 7.20 -4.36
N ASP A 218 49.14 6.83 -3.08
CA ASP A 218 50.09 7.51 -2.17
C ASP A 218 51.43 6.74 -1.97
N GLY A 219 51.70 5.71 -2.79
CA GLY A 219 52.73 4.70 -2.50
C GLY A 219 54.00 4.67 -3.37
N VAL A 220 54.20 5.55 -4.36
CA VAL A 220 55.43 5.54 -5.18
C VAL A 220 55.90 6.95 -5.51
N GLY A 221 56.80 7.47 -4.68
CA GLY A 221 57.39 8.79 -4.90
C GLY A 221 58.43 9.21 -3.87
N SER A 222 59.29 8.31 -3.40
CA SER A 222 60.56 8.70 -2.78
C SER A 222 61.59 7.58 -2.83
N MET A 223 62.84 7.99 -3.10
CA MET A 223 64.11 7.25 -3.06
C MET A 223 64.52 6.53 -4.35
N ALA A 224 65.12 7.27 -5.28
CA ALA A 224 66.57 7.25 -5.54
C ALA A 224 66.95 8.37 -6.52
#